data_AF-A0A395LJY4-F1
#
_entry.id   AF-A0A395LJY4-F1
#
_cell.length_a   1.000
_cell.length_b   1.000
_cell.length_c   1.000
_cell.angle_alpha   90.00
_cell.angle_beta   90.00
_cell.angle_gamma   90.00
#
_symmetry.space_group_name_H-M   'P 1'
#
loop_
_entity.id
_entity.type
_entity.pdbx_description
1 polymer ?
#
loop_
_entity_poly.entity_id
_entity_poly.type
_entity_poly.pdbx_seq_one_letter_code
_entity_poly.pdbx_strand_id
1 'polypeptide(L)'
;MIANLLPLVFLALQPATAADGPAAPPASTEKEAVSLPADQQGAIRCSAAFALIAERQRLGEEAALEYPPLAERGREFFVQASARVMDESELDRAAISAQLRSQAQSIVAEGTLDQIMPPCLMLLEASGI
;
A
#
# COMPACT_ATOMS: atom_id res chain seq x y z
N MET A 1 -12.33 -21.28 67.14
CA MET A 1 -12.86 -20.79 65.85
C MET A 1 -13.05 -21.99 64.95
N ILE A 2 -14.23 -22.06 64.36
CA ILE A 2 -14.82 -23.17 63.61
C ILE A 2 -14.19 -23.31 62.22
N ALA A 3 -14.34 -24.52 61.64
CA ALA A 3 -14.22 -24.90 60.22
C ALA A 3 -12.79 -25.16 59.72
N ASN A 4 -12.47 -26.21 58.97
CA ASN A 4 -13.20 -27.29 58.29
C ASN A 4 -12.18 -28.42 58.07
N LEU A 5 -12.40 -29.66 58.52
CA LEU A 5 -12.96 -30.78 57.76
C LEU A 5 -12.54 -30.92 56.28
N LEU A 6 -11.84 -32.05 56.03
CA LEU A 6 -11.93 -32.94 54.85
C LEU A 6 -11.08 -32.62 53.60
N PRO A 7 -10.81 -33.61 52.72
CA PRO A 7 -9.60 -34.42 52.73
C PRO A 7 -8.89 -34.46 51.36
N LEU A 8 -7.80 -35.24 51.30
CA LEU A 8 -7.16 -35.78 50.11
C LEU A 8 -8.14 -36.06 48.95
N VAL A 9 -7.96 -35.35 47.83
CA VAL A 9 -8.40 -35.79 46.52
C VAL A 9 -7.19 -35.78 45.59
N PHE A 10 -6.66 -36.98 45.39
CA PHE A 10 -5.81 -37.35 44.26
C PHE A 10 -6.58 -37.01 42.98
N LEU A 11 -6.14 -36.01 42.21
CA LEU A 11 -6.62 -35.83 40.84
C LEU A 11 -5.50 -36.13 39.86
N ALA A 12 -5.78 -37.16 39.06
CA ALA A 12 -4.88 -37.81 38.15
C ALA A 12 -4.28 -36.87 37.10
N LEU A 13 -3.00 -37.11 36.84
CA LEU A 13 -2.25 -36.72 35.66
C LEU A 13 -2.99 -37.22 34.41
N GLN A 14 -3.52 -36.30 33.61
CA GLN A 14 -4.06 -36.63 32.27
C GLN A 14 -3.08 -36.12 31.21
N PRO A 15 -2.62 -36.96 30.27
CA PRO A 15 -1.88 -36.51 29.12
C PRO A 15 -2.83 -35.74 28.20
N ALA A 16 -2.55 -34.46 27.97
CA ALA A 16 -3.22 -33.68 26.95
C ALA A 16 -2.91 -34.32 25.59
N THR A 17 -3.91 -34.99 25.01
CA THR A 17 -3.87 -35.42 23.62
C THR A 17 -3.85 -34.17 22.74
N ALA A 18 -2.84 -34.09 21.87
CA ALA A 18 -2.78 -33.10 20.81
C ALA A 18 -4.04 -33.22 19.95
N ALA A 19 -4.87 -32.18 19.98
CA ALA A 19 -5.92 -32.00 19.00
C ALA A 19 -5.26 -31.55 17.70
N ASP A 20 -5.10 -32.50 16.79
CA ASP A 20 -4.86 -32.27 15.37
C ASP A 20 -6.11 -31.55 14.82
N GLY A 21 -6.08 -30.22 14.91
CA GLY A 21 -7.10 -29.38 14.29
C GLY A 21 -6.88 -29.36 12.77
N PRO A 22 -7.94 -29.45 11.95
CA PRO A 22 -7.78 -29.27 10.52
C PRO A 22 -7.26 -27.85 10.27
N ALA A 23 -5.99 -27.76 9.91
CA ALA A 23 -5.38 -26.56 9.38
C ALA A 23 -6.08 -26.24 8.06
N ALA A 24 -7.15 -25.43 8.14
CA ALA A 24 -7.67 -24.75 6.98
C ALA A 24 -6.53 -23.89 6.43
N PRO A 25 -6.13 -24.05 5.15
CA PRO A 25 -5.14 -23.18 4.56
C PRO A 25 -5.69 -21.74 4.62
N PRO A 26 -4.84 -20.71 4.85
CA PRO A 26 -5.27 -19.35 4.66
C PRO A 26 -5.69 -19.23 3.19
N ALA A 27 -6.99 -19.08 2.96
CA ALA A 27 -7.48 -18.58 1.68
C ALA A 27 -6.93 -17.17 1.55
N SER A 28 -5.77 -17.05 0.90
CA SER A 28 -5.36 -15.80 0.28
C SER A 28 -6.43 -15.51 -0.75
N THR A 29 -7.44 -14.74 -0.35
CA THR A 29 -8.27 -14.04 -1.30
C THR A 29 -7.32 -13.09 -2.02
N GLU A 30 -6.74 -13.55 -3.14
CA GLU A 30 -6.24 -12.67 -4.18
C GLU A 30 -7.41 -11.75 -4.50
N LYS A 31 -7.43 -10.58 -3.84
CA LYS A 31 -8.36 -9.52 -4.14
C LYS A 31 -8.08 -9.19 -5.59
N GLU A 32 -8.97 -9.65 -6.47
CA GLU A 32 -8.88 -9.46 -7.91
C GLU A 32 -8.50 -8.00 -8.14
N ALA A 33 -7.32 -7.79 -8.71
CA ALA A 33 -6.75 -6.46 -8.84
C ALA A 33 -7.69 -5.66 -9.75
N VAL A 34 -8.43 -4.71 -9.15
CA VAL A 34 -9.33 -3.86 -9.92
C VAL A 34 -8.51 -3.14 -10.97
N SER A 35 -8.79 -3.45 -12.24
CA SER A 35 -8.09 -2.84 -13.36
C SER A 35 -8.67 -1.45 -13.61
N LEU A 36 -7.83 -0.43 -13.48
CA LEU A 36 -8.20 0.95 -13.77
C LEU A 36 -8.17 1.20 -15.29
N PRO A 37 -9.00 2.13 -15.80
CA PRO A 37 -8.80 2.73 -17.12
C PRO A 37 -7.37 3.23 -17.28
N ALA A 38 -6.85 3.21 -18.51
CA ALA A 38 -5.42 3.46 -18.77
C ALA A 38 -4.96 4.87 -18.34
N ASP A 39 -5.82 5.88 -18.48
CA ASP A 39 -5.55 7.25 -18.04
C ASP A 39 -5.46 7.35 -16.52
N GLN A 40 -6.38 6.70 -15.80
CA GLN A 40 -6.38 6.62 -14.35
C GLN A 40 -5.19 5.83 -13.82
N GLN A 41 -4.86 4.69 -14.44
CA GLN A 41 -3.68 3.91 -14.10
C GLN A 41 -2.40 4.74 -14.29
N GLY A 42 -2.32 5.49 -15.39
CA GLY A 42 -1.23 6.42 -15.66
C GLY A 42 -1.09 7.50 -14.57
N ALA A 43 -2.21 8.11 -14.15
CA ALA A 43 -2.20 9.12 -13.08
C ALA A 43 -1.74 8.54 -11.73
N ILE A 44 -2.19 7.33 -11.36
CA ILE A 44 -1.72 6.67 -10.13
C ILE A 44 -0.23 6.29 -10.23
N ARG A 45 0.23 5.82 -11.40
CA ARG A 45 1.66 5.53 -11.63
C ARG A 45 2.52 6.80 -11.51
N CYS A 46 2.08 7.91 -12.08
CA CYS A 46 2.79 9.18 -11.96
C CYS A 46 2.79 9.73 -10.53
N SER A 47 1.68 9.57 -9.80
CA SER A 47 1.63 9.90 -8.37
C SER A 47 2.66 9.12 -7.56
N ALA A 48 2.85 7.82 -7.86
CA ALA A 48 3.87 6.99 -7.22
C ALA A 48 5.29 7.47 -7.58
N ALA A 49 5.55 7.77 -8.85
CA ALA A 49 6.83 8.31 -9.31
C ALA A 49 7.19 9.63 -8.60
N PHE A 50 6.23 10.55 -8.45
CA PHE A 50 6.46 11.81 -7.74
C PHE A 50 6.74 11.60 -6.26
N ALA A 51 6.03 10.69 -5.59
CA ALA A 51 6.31 10.36 -4.20
C ALA A 51 7.72 9.78 -4.03
N LEU A 52 8.18 8.93 -4.96
CA LEU A 52 9.53 8.39 -4.95
C LEU A 52 10.58 9.49 -5.15
N ILE A 53 10.42 10.38 -6.13
CA ILE A 53 11.35 11.50 -6.33
C ILE A 53 11.33 12.45 -5.14
N ALA A 54 10.16 12.80 -4.60
CA ALA A 54 10.07 13.67 -3.43
C ALA A 54 10.80 13.10 -2.20
N GLU A 55 10.72 11.79 -1.99
CA GLU A 55 11.47 11.13 -0.91
C GLU A 55 12.98 11.16 -1.17
N ARG A 56 13.42 10.89 -2.42
CA ARG A 56 14.84 10.98 -2.78
C ARG A 56 15.39 12.42 -2.68
N GLN A 57 14.58 13.42 -3.02
CA GLN A 57 14.87 14.84 -2.80
C GLN A 57 15.03 15.15 -1.31
N ARG A 58 14.13 14.61 -0.47
CA ARG A 58 14.21 14.74 1.00
C ARG A 58 15.48 14.11 1.57
N LEU A 59 15.96 13.03 0.96
CA LEU A 59 17.22 12.35 1.31
C LEU A 59 18.46 13.05 0.73
N GLY A 60 18.29 14.01 -0.18
CA GLY A 60 19.38 14.76 -0.80
C GLY A 60 20.09 13.99 -1.91
N GLU A 61 19.43 13.03 -2.57
CA GLU A 61 20.01 12.32 -3.70
C GLU A 61 20.19 13.26 -4.91
N GLU A 62 21.41 13.40 -5.41
CA GLU A 62 21.75 14.35 -6.48
C GLU A 62 20.88 14.18 -7.73
N ALA A 63 20.69 12.94 -8.19
CA ALA A 63 19.84 12.64 -9.35
C ALA A 63 18.37 13.08 -9.16
N ALA A 64 17.86 13.01 -7.93
CA ALA A 64 16.49 13.44 -7.65
C ALA A 64 16.32 14.97 -7.61
N LEU A 65 17.42 15.68 -7.31
CA LEU A 65 17.47 17.14 -7.29
C LEU A 65 17.52 17.76 -8.71
N GLU A 66 17.76 16.97 -9.75
CA GLU A 66 17.62 17.41 -11.15
C GLU A 66 16.15 17.60 -11.56
N TYR A 67 15.21 16.95 -10.87
CA TYR A 67 13.78 17.15 -11.05
C TYR A 67 13.28 18.39 -10.30
N PRO A 68 12.17 19.02 -10.75
CA PRO A 68 11.54 20.08 -9.97
C PRO A 68 11.12 19.58 -8.57
N PRO A 69 10.95 20.47 -7.57
CA PRO A 69 10.47 20.06 -6.25
C PRO A 69 9.08 19.42 -6.33
N LEU A 70 8.95 18.17 -5.88
CA LEU A 70 7.72 17.37 -6.05
C LEU A 70 6.94 17.10 -4.76
N ALA A 71 7.45 17.48 -3.59
CA ALA A 71 6.78 17.22 -2.32
C ALA A 71 5.37 17.84 -2.22
N GLU A 72 5.21 19.08 -2.71
CA GLU A 72 3.93 19.81 -2.69
C GLU A 72 3.09 19.46 -3.93
N ARG A 73 3.61 19.76 -5.13
CA ARG A 73 2.90 19.59 -6.41
C ARG A 73 2.52 18.13 -6.69
N GLY A 74 3.43 17.19 -6.40
CA GLY A 74 3.16 15.76 -6.56
C GLY A 74 2.09 15.24 -5.61
N ARG A 75 2.02 15.78 -4.39
CA ARG A 75 0.97 15.45 -3.42
C ARG A 75 -0.38 16.01 -3.85
N GLU A 76 -0.43 17.24 -4.32
CA GLU A 76 -1.65 17.85 -4.84
C GLU A 76 -2.19 17.06 -6.04
N PHE A 77 -1.30 16.70 -6.96
CA PHE A 77 -1.64 15.85 -8.11
C PHE A 77 -2.26 14.52 -7.67
N PHE A 78 -1.66 13.83 -6.68
CA PHE A 78 -2.20 12.58 -6.15
C PHE A 78 -3.60 12.76 -5.55
N VAL A 79 -3.85 13.85 -4.83
CA VAL A 79 -5.15 14.13 -4.23
C VAL A 79 -6.21 14.32 -5.32
N GLN A 80 -5.92 15.14 -6.33
CA GLN A 80 -6.85 15.39 -7.45
C GLN A 80 -7.08 14.11 -8.28
N ALA A 81 -6.02 13.38 -8.62
CA ALA A 81 -6.11 12.12 -9.35
C ALA A 81 -6.92 11.07 -8.58
N SER A 82 -6.68 10.93 -7.27
CA SER A 82 -7.42 9.98 -6.43
C SER A 82 -8.89 10.34 -6.31
N ALA A 83 -9.23 11.62 -6.18
CA ALA A 83 -10.63 12.06 -6.15
C ALA A 83 -11.34 11.66 -7.45
N ARG A 84 -10.72 11.93 -8.61
CA ARG A 84 -11.26 11.52 -9.90
C ARG A 84 -11.46 10.01 -10.03
N VAL A 85 -10.50 9.20 -9.57
CA VAL A 85 -10.63 7.74 -9.56
C VAL A 85 -11.76 7.25 -8.65
N MET A 86 -11.94 7.87 -7.47
CA MET A 86 -13.07 7.53 -6.59
C MET A 86 -14.41 7.82 -7.26
N ASP A 87 -14.52 8.96 -7.95
CA ASP A 87 -15.76 9.38 -8.62
C ASP A 87 -16.07 8.54 -9.87
N GLU A 88 -15.06 8.16 -10.65
CA GLU A 88 -15.25 7.48 -11.96
C GLU A 88 -15.20 5.96 -11.88
N SER A 89 -14.56 5.37 -10.86
CA SER A 89 -14.33 3.92 -10.77
C SER A 89 -14.79 3.32 -9.45
N GLU A 90 -15.51 4.09 -8.63
CA GLU A 90 -16.12 3.67 -7.36
C GLU A 90 -15.13 2.99 -6.39
N LEU A 91 -13.84 3.28 -6.56
CA LEU A 91 -12.79 2.75 -5.69
C LEU A 91 -12.74 3.53 -4.39
N ASP A 92 -12.53 2.81 -3.28
CA ASP A 92 -12.27 3.43 -1.99
C ASP A 92 -10.79 3.85 -1.83
N ARG A 93 -10.54 4.61 -0.75
CA ARG A 93 -9.20 5.05 -0.37
C ARG A 93 -8.22 3.89 -0.19
N ALA A 94 -8.67 2.75 0.32
CA ALA A 94 -7.82 1.61 0.59
C ALA A 94 -7.36 0.93 -0.71
N ALA A 95 -8.26 0.79 -1.69
CA ALA A 95 -7.97 0.27 -3.02
C ALA A 95 -6.99 1.19 -3.77
N ILE A 96 -7.23 2.51 -3.77
CA ILE A 96 -6.30 3.47 -4.39
C ILE A 96 -4.93 3.45 -3.72
N SER A 97 -4.89 3.37 -2.38
CA SER A 97 -3.63 3.26 -1.65
C SER A 97 -2.88 1.95 -1.93
N ALA A 98 -3.60 0.85 -2.20
CA ALA A 98 -3.00 -0.41 -2.61
C ALA A 98 -2.42 -0.30 -4.04
N GLN A 99 -3.16 0.30 -4.97
CA GLN A 99 -2.69 0.57 -6.33
C GLN A 99 -1.44 1.46 -6.34
N LEU A 100 -1.44 2.57 -5.60
CA LEU A 100 -0.28 3.46 -5.50
C LEU A 100 0.97 2.73 -5.00
N ARG A 101 0.82 1.90 -3.95
CA ARG A 101 1.94 1.10 -3.41
C ARG A 101 2.44 0.08 -4.42
N SER A 102 1.54 -0.60 -5.12
CA SER A 102 1.90 -1.55 -6.17
C SER A 102 2.70 -0.87 -7.28
N GLN A 103 2.26 0.31 -7.76
CA GLN A 103 2.99 1.08 -8.76
C GLN A 103 4.38 1.49 -8.26
N ALA A 104 4.49 2.00 -7.03
CA ALA A 104 5.78 2.38 -6.46
C ALA A 104 6.73 1.18 -6.35
N GLN A 105 6.23 0.02 -5.92
CA GLN A 105 7.00 -1.21 -5.84
C GLN A 105 7.48 -1.67 -7.21
N SER A 106 6.61 -1.70 -8.23
CA SER A 106 6.97 -2.03 -9.60
C SER A 106 8.04 -1.09 -10.15
N ILE A 107 7.87 0.23 -9.98
CA ILE A 107 8.85 1.23 -10.44
C ILE A 107 10.24 0.99 -9.83
N VAL A 108 10.30 0.69 -8.53
CA VAL A 108 11.57 0.41 -7.84
C VAL A 108 12.15 -0.92 -8.28
N ALA A 109 11.34 -1.97 -8.37
CA ALA A 109 11.79 -3.31 -8.75
C ALA A 109 12.33 -3.36 -10.19
N GLU A 110 11.69 -2.62 -11.10
CA GLU A 110 12.07 -2.57 -12.52
C GLU A 110 13.16 -1.53 -12.80
N GLY A 111 13.43 -0.61 -11.85
CA GLY A 111 14.41 0.47 -12.04
C GLY A 111 13.98 1.50 -13.10
N THR A 112 12.68 1.68 -13.31
CA THR A 112 12.13 2.47 -14.42
C THR A 112 11.80 3.91 -14.08
N LEU A 113 12.19 4.40 -12.88
CA LEU A 113 11.76 5.71 -12.38
C LEU A 113 12.09 6.84 -13.37
N ASP A 114 13.34 6.94 -13.82
CA ASP A 114 13.77 8.02 -14.72
C ASP A 114 13.13 7.94 -16.11
N GLN A 115 12.80 6.73 -16.57
CA GLN A 115 12.11 6.53 -17.84
C GLN A 115 10.65 7.05 -17.79
N ILE A 116 10.00 6.95 -16.62
CA ILE A 116 8.60 7.32 -16.43
C ILE A 116 8.44 8.82 -16.12
N MET A 117 9.48 9.45 -15.57
CA MET A 117 9.40 10.84 -15.13
C MET A 117 9.04 11.86 -16.24
N PRO A 118 9.63 11.82 -17.46
CA PRO A 118 9.29 12.79 -18.49
C PRO A 118 7.79 12.87 -18.85
N PRO A 119 7.10 11.74 -19.15
CA PRO A 119 5.65 11.81 -19.38
C PRO A 119 4.85 12.19 -18.13
N CYS A 120 5.31 11.82 -16.93
CA CYS A 120 4.62 12.23 -15.71
C CYS A 120 4.70 13.74 -15.47
N LEU A 121 5.85 14.37 -15.69
CA LEU A 121 5.96 15.83 -15.57
C LEU A 121 5.05 16.56 -16.56
N MET A 122 4.93 16.07 -17.80
CA MET A 122 3.95 16.62 -18.75
C MET A 122 2.51 16.49 -18.24
N LEU A 123 2.16 15.36 -17.61
CA LEU A 123 0.83 15.15 -17.03
C LEU A 123 0.57 16.05 -15.82
N LEU A 124 1.59 16.29 -14.98
CA LEU A 124 1.51 17.24 -13.87
C LEU A 124 1.21 18.65 -14.38
N GLU A 125 1.95 19.12 -15.38
CA GLU A 125 1.72 20.44 -15.99
C GLU A 125 0.32 20.54 -16.62
N ALA A 126 -0.14 19.49 -17.30
CA ALA A 126 -1.47 19.45 -17.91
C ALA A 126 -2.62 19.49 -16.87
N SER A 127 -2.36 19.08 -15.62
CA SER A 127 -3.35 19.20 -14.53
C SER A 127 -3.53 20.63 -14.00
N GLY A 128 -2.65 21.56 -14.40
CA GLY A 128 -2.68 22.95 -13.91
C GLY A 128 -2.04 23.16 -12.54
N ILE A 129 -1.20 22.20 -12.10
CA ILE A 129 -0.38 22.24 -10.87
C ILE A 129 1.07 22.53 -11.23
#